data_AF-A0A7W2IVS6-F1
#
_entry.id   AF-A0A7W2IVS6-F1
#
_cell.length_a   1.000
_cell.length_b   1.000
_cell.length_c   1.000
_cell.angle_alpha   90.00
_cell.angle_beta   90.00
_cell.angle_gamma   90.00
#
_symmetry.space_group_name_H-M   'P 1'
#
loop_
_entity.id
_entity.type
_entity.pdbx_description
1 polymer ?
#
loop_
_entity_poly.entity_id
_entity_poly.type
_entity_poly.pdbx_seq_one_letter_code
_entity_poly.pdbx_strand_id
1 'polypeptide(L)' 'DKILSYFQIGVEEGAEVLTGGKVADVSDDLKDGFYIEPTILKGHNKMRVFQEEIFGPVVSVTTFKTEEEALELAN' A
#
# COMPACT_ATOMS: atom_id res chain seq x y z
N ASP A 1 -12.45 -3.83 5.51
CA ASP A 1 -13.04 -2.64 4.84
C ASP A 1 -12.06 -1.47 4.71
N LYS A 2 -11.59 -0.84 5.80
CA LYS A 2 -10.67 0.32 5.73
C LYS A 2 -9.44 0.06 4.84
N ILE A 3 -8.68 -1.00 5.09
CA ILE A 3 -7.43 -1.30 4.34
C ILE A 3 -7.69 -1.47 2.83
N LEU A 4 -8.71 -2.24 2.45
CA LEU A 4 -9.06 -2.47 1.05
C LEU A 4 -9.47 -1.18 0.33
N SER A 5 -10.15 -0.26 1.02
CA SER A 5 -10.49 1.06 0.45
C SER A 5 -9.25 1.90 0.15
N TYR A 6 -8.18 1.81 0.96
CA TYR A 6 -6.92 2.48 0.66
C TYR A 6 -6.20 1.87 -0.55
N PHE A 7 -6.26 0.56 -0.74
CA PHE A 7 -5.71 -0.06 -1.94
C PHE A 7 -6.44 0.41 -3.19
N GLN A 8 -7.76 0.51 -3.13
CA GLN A 8 -8.57 1.07 -4.22
C GLN A 8 -8.20 2.53 -4.52
N ILE A 9 -8.09 3.39 -3.50
CA ILE A 9 -7.65 4.78 -3.65
C ILE A 9 -6.28 4.85 -4.32
N GLY A 10 -5.32 4.03 -3.89
CA GLY A 10 -3.99 3.98 -4.49
C GLY A 10 -4.05 3.67 -5.99
N VAL A 11 -4.81 2.64 -6.39
CA VAL A 11 -4.99 2.28 -7.81
C VAL A 11 -5.66 3.41 -8.59
N GLU A 12 -6.69 4.05 -8.04
CA GLU A 12 -7.39 5.18 -8.66
C GLU A 12 -6.49 6.41 -8.86
N GLU A 13 -5.54 6.63 -7.95
CA GLU A 13 -4.52 7.68 -8.05
C GLU A 13 -3.34 7.29 -8.96
N GLY A 14 -3.33 6.06 -9.50
CA GLY A 14 -2.32 5.58 -10.45
C GLY A 14 -1.17 4.80 -9.83
N ALA A 15 -1.29 4.31 -8.60
CA ALA A 15 -0.31 3.40 -8.02
C ALA A 15 -0.33 2.03 -8.73
N GLU A 16 0.86 1.49 -8.96
CA GLU A 16 1.08 0.13 -9.44
C GLU A 16 1.08 -0.84 -8.25
N VAL A 17 0.21 -1.86 -8.27
CA VAL A 17 0.23 -2.94 -7.27
C VAL A 17 1.28 -3.97 -7.68
N LEU A 18 2.42 -3.99 -6.99
CA LEU A 18 3.51 -4.92 -7.30
C LEU A 18 3.25 -6.32 -6.75
N THR A 19 2.57 -6.42 -5.61
CA THR A 19 2.11 -7.68 -5.01
C THR A 19 0.98 -7.40 -4.03
N GLY A 20 0.17 -8.42 -3.75
CA GLY A 20 -0.94 -8.34 -2.80
C GLY A 20 -2.13 -7.53 -3.32
N GLY A 21 -2.69 -6.70 -2.43
CA GLY A 21 -3.79 -5.79 -2.73
C GLY A 21 -5.19 -6.39 -2.54
N LYS A 22 -5.29 -7.60 -1.96
CA LYS A 22 -6.56 -8.33 -1.80
C LYS A 22 -6.70 -8.95 -0.41
N VAL A 23 -7.89 -9.51 -0.17
CA VAL A 23 -8.13 -10.43 0.95
C VAL A 23 -7.27 -11.67 0.73
N ALA A 24 -6.60 -12.13 1.78
CA ALA A 24 -5.73 -13.30 1.68
C ALA A 24 -6.55 -14.58 1.45
N ASP A 25 -6.08 -15.41 0.53
CA ASP A 25 -6.56 -16.78 0.37
C ASP A 25 -5.94 -17.64 1.48
N VAL A 26 -6.78 -18.09 2.41
CA VAL A 26 -6.39 -18.83 3.62
C VAL A 26 -7.15 -20.14 3.71
N SER A 27 -6.68 -21.07 4.53
CA SER A 27 -7.34 -22.35 4.74
C SER A 27 -8.76 -22.20 5.32
N ASP A 28 -9.59 -23.21 5.11
CA ASP A 28 -11.02 -23.20 5.50
C ASP A 28 -11.28 -22.93 6.98
N ASP A 29 -10.33 -23.27 7.85
CA ASP A 29 -10.37 -23.01 9.30
C ASP A 29 -10.12 -21.54 9.67
N LEU A 30 -9.59 -20.73 8.75
CA LEU A 30 -9.27 -19.32 8.95
C LEU A 30 -10.14 -18.36 8.12
N LYS A 31 -11.02 -18.88 7.25
CA LYS A 31 -11.78 -18.09 6.28
C LYS A 31 -12.72 -17.03 6.87
N ASP A 32 -13.13 -17.20 8.12
CA ASP A 32 -14.01 -16.26 8.83
C ASP A 32 -13.22 -15.12 9.52
N GLY A 33 -11.89 -15.10 9.38
CA GLY A 33 -11.02 -14.05 9.90
C GLY A 33 -10.82 -12.86 8.95
N PHE A 34 -10.07 -11.86 9.39
CA PHE A 34 -9.80 -10.62 8.63
C PHE A 34 -8.38 -10.60 8.04
N TYR A 35 -8.07 -11.56 7.18
CA TYR A 35 -6.73 -11.70 6.59
C TYR A 35 -6.57 -10.89 5.30
N ILE A 36 -5.45 -10.17 5.18
CA ILE A 36 -5.11 -9.34 4.03
C ILE A 36 -3.73 -9.76 3.52
N GLU A 37 -3.55 -9.78 2.21
CA GLU A 37 -2.26 -10.09 1.59
C GLU A 37 -1.22 -9.00 1.93
N PRO A 38 0.04 -9.37 2.23
CA PRO A 38 1.14 -8.41 2.26
C PRO A 38 1.23 -7.67 0.92
N THR A 39 1.14 -6.34 0.96
CA THR A 39 0.94 -5.52 -0.23
C THR A 39 2.09 -4.54 -0.46
N ILE A 40 2.52 -4.38 -1.70
CA ILE A 40 3.49 -3.35 -2.11
C ILE A 40 2.86 -2.48 -3.19
N LEU A 41 2.75 -1.18 -2.91
CA LEU A 41 2.24 -0.17 -3.83
C LEU A 41 3.40 0.69 -4.32
N LYS A 42 3.56 0.82 -5.64
CA LYS A 42 4.56 1.70 -6.25
C LYS A 42 3.88 2.94 -6.83
N GLY A 43 4.40 4.12 -6.51
CA GLY A 43 3.77 5.38 -6.88
C GLY A 43 4.66 6.58 -6.58
N HIS A 44 4.05 7.72 -6.27
CA HIS A 44 4.75 8.95 -5.90
C HIS A 44 4.15 9.60 -4.64
N ASN A 45 4.95 10.39 -3.94
CA ASN A 45 4.63 10.88 -2.59
C ASN A 45 3.32 11.68 -2.48
N LYS A 46 2.84 12.31 -3.56
CA LYS A 46 1.59 13.08 -3.56
C LYS A 46 0.30 12.24 -3.47
N MET A 47 0.41 10.92 -3.58
CA MET A 47 -0.74 10.02 -3.46
C MET A 47 -1.16 9.88 -1.99
N ARG A 48 -2.45 9.70 -1.73
CA ARG A 48 -2.99 9.52 -0.37
C ARG A 48 -2.38 8.30 0.32
N VAL A 49 -2.11 7.21 -0.41
CA VAL A 49 -1.46 6.00 0.14
C VAL A 49 0.01 6.21 0.54
N PHE A 50 0.60 7.37 0.26
CA PHE A 50 1.92 7.79 0.76
C PHE A 50 1.81 8.79 1.92
N GLN A 51 0.68 9.48 2.07
CA GLN A 51 0.49 10.58 3.03
C GLN A 51 -0.35 10.18 4.24
N GLU A 52 -1.24 9.19 4.09
CA GLU A 52 -2.16 8.74 5.13
C GLU A 52 -1.75 7.38 5.70
N GLU A 53 -1.98 7.20 7.00
CA GLU A 53 -1.67 5.95 7.68
C GLU A 53 -2.75 4.88 7.44
N ILE A 54 -2.37 3.83 6.71
CA ILE A 54 -3.27 2.72 6.35
C ILE A 54 -3.44 1.72 7.51
N PHE A 55 -2.42 1.52 8.35
CA PHE A 55 -2.40 0.56 9.47
C PHE A 55 -2.59 -0.92 9.05
N GLY A 56 -2.26 -1.26 7.80
CA GLY A 56 -2.33 -2.63 7.26
C GLY A 56 -0.95 -3.21 6.91
N PRO A 57 -0.88 -4.48 6.46
CA PRO A 57 0.36 -5.12 6.01
C PRO A 57 0.77 -4.60 4.62
N VAL A 58 1.04 -3.30 4.50
CA VAL A 58 1.32 -2.61 3.24
C VAL A 58 2.52 -1.68 3.37
N VAL A 59 3.31 -1.60 2.30
CA VAL A 59 4.34 -0.57 2.13
C VAL A 59 4.16 0.15 0.80
N SER A 60 4.42 1.46 0.82
CA SER A 60 4.44 2.31 -0.37
C SER A 60 5.90 2.58 -0.78
N VAL A 61 6.23 2.40 -2.06
CA VAL A 61 7.59 2.55 -2.59
C VAL A 61 7.64 3.58 -3.71
N THR A 62 8.63 4.46 -3.65
CA THR A 62 8.92 5.46 -4.68
C THR A 62 10.42 5.48 -4.97
N THR A 63 10.80 5.98 -6.15
CA THR A 63 12.20 6.21 -6.52
C THR A 63 12.61 7.64 -6.19
N PHE A 64 13.90 7.85 -5.95
CA PHE A 64 14.56 9.15 -5.87
C PHE A 64 15.94 9.03 -6.55
N LYS A 65 16.57 10.16 -6.87
CA LYS A 65 17.88 10.20 -7.56
C LYS A 65 19.02 10.69 -6.67
N THR A 66 18.74 11.54 -5.70
CA THR A 66 19.76 12.11 -4.82
C THR A 66 19.40 11.91 -3.35
N GLU A 67 20.40 12.01 -2.48
CA GLU A 67 20.19 11.93 -1.03
C GLU A 67 19.29 13.07 -0.54
N GLU A 68 19.46 14.27 -1.10
CA GLU A 68 18.62 15.44 -0.77
C GLU A 68 17.15 15.20 -1.13
N GLU A 69 16.87 14.63 -2.31
CA GLU A 69 15.50 14.27 -2.71
C GLU A 69 14.89 13.23 -1.75
N ALA A 70 15.67 12.24 -1.30
CA ALA A 70 15.20 11.26 -0.32
C ALA A 70 14.84 11.92 1.03
N LEU A 71 15.65 12.88 1.48
CA LEU A 71 15.39 13.64 2.70
C LEU A 71 14.15 14.53 2.56
N GLU A 72 13.95 15.17 1.42
CA GLU A 72 12.75 15.99 1.14
C GLU A 72 11.47 15.14 1.08
N LEU A 73 11.54 13.90 0.58
CA LEU A 73 10.40 13.00 0.53
C LEU A 73 9.99 12.48 1.91
N ALA A 74 10.94 12.36 2.83
CA ALA A 74 10.73 11.77 4.15
C ALA A 74 10.29 12.77 5.23
N ASN A 75 10.60 14.06 5.07
CA ASN A 75 10.27 15.12 6.03
C ASN A 75 9.02 15.90 5.64
#